data_AF-A0A662KCS6-F1
#
_entry.id   AF-A0A662KCS6-F1
#
_cell.length_a   1.000
_cell.length_b   1.000
_cell.length_c   1.000
_cell.angle_alpha   90.00
_cell.angle_beta   90.00
_cell.angle_gamma   90.00
#
_symmetry.space_group_name_H-M   'P 1'
#
loop_
_entity.id
_entity.type
_entity.pdbx_description
1 polymer ?
#
loop_
_entity_poly.entity_id
_entity_poly.type
_entity_poly.pdbx_seq_one_letter_code
_entity_poly.pdbx_strand_id
1 'polypeptide(L)'
;MIDFLEETYKLVRQIPKGMVSTYGAIAEALGDRIAARAVGFALNLNPNPDLTPCYRVVAGDGSIGGFSRGIDEKIRRLESEGIRIKNGKIREFEDVIFKDFETWYPLRKLREEQSRLANKVKMEDDFEEIRYVAGFDAGYSKANPLKSYGAIVIMDLKKMEVVEKVVAEKVIKFPYVPTYLAFRELPIFLEVYKNLNTKPDLLLVDGNGILHPLKLGIASHIGVILDMPTIGAAKKLLLGEIDGDRIRYRGDVLGKVLYSSSKPIYVSPGHRISMNTAFEFTKKLCRYRIPEPIRLAHSIVSQSRSSRSSDL
;
A
#
# COMPACT_ATOMS: atom_id res chain seq x y z
N MET A 1 -2.58 -14.89 0.46
CA MET A 1 -2.66 -13.49 -0.04
C MET A 1 -3.05 -13.53 -1.49
N ILE A 2 -3.89 -12.61 -1.96
CA ILE A 2 -4.32 -12.60 -3.37
C ILE A 2 -3.15 -12.31 -4.31
N ASP A 3 -3.14 -12.92 -5.49
CA ASP A 3 -2.25 -12.53 -6.58
C ASP A 3 -2.95 -11.47 -7.44
N PHE A 4 -2.80 -10.19 -7.07
CA PHE A 4 -3.48 -9.08 -7.74
C PHE A 4 -3.18 -9.03 -9.24
N LEU A 5 -1.96 -9.38 -9.65
CA LEU A 5 -1.57 -9.37 -11.06
C LEU A 5 -2.38 -10.39 -11.85
N GLU A 6 -2.42 -11.64 -11.37
CA GLU A 6 -3.16 -12.69 -12.06
C GLU A 6 -4.67 -12.45 -12.04
N GLU A 7 -5.24 -11.96 -10.93
CA GLU A 7 -6.66 -11.58 -10.89
C GLU A 7 -6.98 -10.46 -11.89
N THR A 8 -6.07 -9.51 -12.10
CA THR A 8 -6.21 -8.49 -13.15
C THR A 8 -6.16 -9.11 -14.54
N TYR A 9 -5.21 -10.03 -14.79
CA TYR A 9 -5.05 -10.67 -16.10
C TYR A 9 -6.27 -11.53 -16.46
N LYS A 10 -6.84 -12.27 -15.51
CA LYS A 10 -8.08 -13.04 -15.70
C LYS A 10 -9.22 -12.15 -16.20
N LEU A 11 -9.42 -10.98 -15.61
CA LEU A 11 -10.44 -10.03 -16.05
C LEU A 11 -10.15 -9.50 -17.46
N VAL A 12 -8.90 -9.13 -17.74
CA VAL A 12 -8.52 -8.61 -19.07
C VAL A 12 -8.72 -9.65 -20.17
N ARG A 13 -8.51 -10.94 -19.88
CA ARG A 13 -8.75 -12.05 -20.82
C ARG A 13 -10.24 -12.22 -21.19
N GLN A 14 -11.17 -11.69 -20.39
CA GLN A 14 -12.60 -11.75 -20.68
C GLN A 14 -13.05 -10.70 -21.71
N ILE A 15 -12.25 -9.66 -21.97
CA ILE A 15 -12.63 -8.59 -22.91
C ILE A 15 -12.64 -9.19 -24.34
N PRO A 16 -13.80 -9.28 -25.02
CA PRO A 16 -13.90 -9.93 -26.32
C PRO A 16 -13.24 -9.08 -27.42
N LYS A 17 -12.96 -9.71 -28.57
CA LYS A 17 -12.50 -9.00 -29.78
C LYS A 17 -13.56 -7.98 -30.20
N GLY A 18 -13.11 -6.80 -30.64
CA GLY A 18 -14.00 -5.71 -31.07
C GLY A 18 -14.65 -4.95 -29.92
N MET A 19 -14.23 -5.21 -28.67
CA MET A 19 -14.59 -4.41 -27.50
C MET A 19 -13.34 -3.93 -26.76
N VAL A 20 -13.53 -2.89 -25.96
CA VAL A 20 -12.52 -2.32 -25.07
C VAL A 20 -13.06 -2.22 -23.66
N SER A 21 -12.19 -2.19 -22.66
CA SER A 21 -12.57 -1.84 -21.30
C SER A 21 -11.67 -0.76 -20.74
N THR A 22 -11.95 -0.28 -19.54
CA THR A 22 -11.18 0.79 -18.90
C THR A 22 -10.48 0.28 -17.66
N TYR A 23 -9.37 0.95 -17.29
CA TYR A 23 -8.71 0.68 -16.00
C TYR A 23 -9.68 0.79 -14.81
N GLY A 24 -10.67 1.69 -14.90
CA GLY A 24 -11.70 1.88 -13.90
C GLY A 24 -12.69 0.71 -13.83
N ALA A 25 -13.17 0.23 -14.98
CA ALA A 25 -14.10 -0.90 -15.05
C ALA A 25 -13.43 -2.20 -14.54
N ILE A 26 -12.17 -2.44 -14.89
CA ILE A 26 -11.42 -3.58 -14.35
C ILE A 26 -11.22 -3.43 -12.85
N ALA A 27 -10.91 -2.23 -12.34
CA ALA A 27 -10.79 -1.99 -10.91
C ALA A 27 -12.12 -2.20 -10.16
N GLU A 28 -13.25 -1.80 -10.74
CA GLU A 28 -14.59 -2.09 -10.23
C GLU A 28 -14.88 -3.60 -10.21
N ALA A 29 -14.49 -4.34 -11.25
CA ALA A 29 -14.58 -5.80 -11.30
C ALA A 29 -13.65 -6.49 -10.28
N LEU A 30 -12.49 -5.89 -9.98
CA LEU A 30 -11.66 -6.33 -8.85
C LEU A 30 -12.34 -6.05 -7.50
N GLY A 31 -13.30 -5.12 -7.44
CA GLY A 31 -14.11 -4.82 -6.26
C GLY A 31 -13.90 -3.43 -5.66
N ASP A 32 -13.00 -2.61 -6.21
CA ASP A 32 -12.77 -1.23 -5.76
C ASP A 32 -12.12 -0.36 -6.85
N ARG A 33 -12.86 0.67 -7.31
CA ARG A 33 -12.42 1.59 -8.36
C ARG A 33 -11.12 2.32 -8.02
N ILE A 34 -10.75 2.45 -6.74
CA ILE A 34 -9.50 3.10 -6.31
C ILE A 34 -8.24 2.38 -6.85
N ALA A 35 -8.39 1.11 -7.25
CA ALA A 35 -7.31 0.29 -7.80
C ALA A 35 -7.00 0.55 -9.28
N ALA A 36 -7.65 1.51 -9.96
CA ALA A 36 -7.42 1.75 -11.40
C ALA A 36 -5.93 1.97 -11.76
N ARG A 37 -5.16 2.69 -10.92
CA ARG A 37 -3.71 2.85 -11.11
C ARG A 37 -2.93 1.55 -10.92
N ALA A 38 -3.37 0.70 -9.99
CA ALA A 38 -2.77 -0.61 -9.77
C ALA A 38 -3.06 -1.59 -10.92
N VAL A 39 -4.22 -1.51 -11.55
CA VAL A 39 -4.52 -2.22 -12.80
C VAL A 39 -3.52 -1.80 -13.89
N GLY A 40 -3.30 -0.49 -14.07
CA GLY A 40 -2.30 0.01 -15.01
C GLY A 40 -0.89 -0.51 -14.73
N PHE A 41 -0.49 -0.54 -13.46
CA PHE A 41 0.78 -1.15 -13.04
C PHE A 41 0.83 -2.64 -13.40
N ALA A 42 -0.22 -3.41 -13.11
CA ALA A 42 -0.26 -4.84 -13.42
C ALA A 42 -0.14 -5.10 -14.94
N LEU A 43 -0.82 -4.30 -15.75
CA LEU A 43 -0.77 -4.41 -17.21
C LEU A 43 0.58 -4.06 -17.82
N ASN A 44 1.34 -3.14 -17.20
CA ASN A 44 2.72 -2.86 -17.59
C ASN A 44 3.65 -4.06 -17.33
N LEU A 45 3.30 -4.93 -16.39
CA LEU A 45 4.04 -6.15 -16.07
C LEU A 45 3.51 -7.40 -16.81
N ASN A 46 2.53 -7.23 -17.71
CA ASN A 46 1.93 -8.35 -18.42
C ASN A 46 3.00 -9.12 -19.22
N PRO A 47 3.28 -10.39 -18.88
CA PRO A 47 4.33 -11.17 -19.53
C PRO A 47 3.96 -11.62 -20.94
N ASN A 48 2.66 -11.66 -21.27
CA ASN A 48 2.17 -12.13 -22.56
C ASN A 48 0.96 -11.30 -23.05
N PRO A 49 1.20 -10.24 -23.85
CA PRO A 49 0.14 -9.41 -24.44
C PRO A 49 -0.78 -10.12 -25.43
N ASP A 50 -0.40 -11.29 -25.94
CA ASP A 50 -1.21 -12.07 -26.89
C ASP A 50 -2.20 -12.97 -26.14
N LEU A 51 -1.80 -13.53 -24.99
CA LEU A 51 -2.70 -14.25 -24.08
C LEU A 51 -3.60 -13.28 -23.29
N THR A 52 -3.03 -12.18 -22.78
CA THR A 52 -3.72 -11.18 -21.99
C THR A 52 -3.79 -9.89 -22.81
N PRO A 53 -4.89 -9.60 -23.53
CA PRO A 53 -4.97 -8.55 -24.53
C PRO A 53 -5.07 -7.15 -23.92
N CYS A 54 -4.03 -6.69 -23.21
CA CYS A 54 -4.04 -5.42 -22.49
C CYS A 54 -4.08 -4.18 -23.39
N TYR A 55 -3.87 -4.34 -24.71
CA TYR A 55 -4.14 -3.31 -25.71
C TYR A 55 -5.65 -2.96 -25.81
N ARG A 56 -6.56 -3.83 -25.37
CA ARG A 56 -8.00 -3.54 -25.24
C ARG A 56 -8.36 -2.68 -24.03
N VAL A 57 -7.39 -2.30 -23.19
CA VAL A 57 -7.62 -1.47 -22.00
C VAL A 57 -7.25 -0.02 -22.26
N VAL A 58 -8.20 0.90 -22.10
CA VAL A 58 -8.06 2.32 -22.44
C VAL A 58 -8.42 3.25 -21.27
N ALA A 59 -8.24 4.56 -21.47
CA ALA A 59 -8.64 5.56 -20.49
C ALA A 59 -10.18 5.61 -20.34
N GLY A 60 -10.65 6.13 -19.21
CA GLY A 60 -12.08 6.17 -18.87
C GLY A 60 -12.94 7.01 -19.82
N ASP A 61 -12.32 7.90 -20.59
CA ASP A 61 -12.96 8.76 -21.58
C ASP A 61 -12.85 8.20 -23.02
N GLY A 62 -12.26 7.01 -23.21
CA GLY A 62 -12.01 6.40 -24.52
C GLY A 62 -10.70 6.84 -25.19
N SER A 63 -9.88 7.64 -24.52
CA SER A 63 -8.55 8.02 -25.02
C SER A 63 -7.57 6.85 -24.99
N ILE A 64 -6.72 6.74 -26.02
CA ILE A 64 -5.69 5.71 -26.13
C ILE A 64 -4.52 6.06 -25.21
N GLY A 65 -4.39 5.31 -24.12
CA GLY A 65 -3.24 5.38 -23.22
C GLY A 65 -2.08 4.49 -23.66
N GLY A 66 -0.99 4.52 -22.88
CA GLY A 66 0.23 3.75 -23.14
C GLY A 66 0.04 2.23 -23.28
N PHE A 67 1.04 1.61 -23.90
CA PHE A 67 1.15 0.17 -24.12
C PHE A 67 2.62 -0.23 -24.16
N SER A 68 2.97 -1.38 -23.58
CA SER A 68 4.37 -1.82 -23.49
C SER A 68 5.06 -2.01 -24.84
N ARG A 69 4.30 -2.28 -25.91
CA ARG A 69 4.81 -2.40 -27.29
C ARG A 69 4.63 -1.12 -28.13
N GLY A 70 4.26 0.00 -27.51
CA GLY A 70 4.06 1.29 -28.18
C GLY A 70 2.60 1.58 -28.58
N ILE A 71 2.26 2.87 -28.66
CA ILE A 71 0.88 3.32 -28.94
C ILE A 71 0.43 2.91 -30.34
N ASP A 72 1.31 3.00 -31.35
CA ASP A 72 0.96 2.66 -32.73
C ASP A 72 0.57 1.19 -32.90
N GLU A 73 1.25 0.29 -32.18
CA GLU A 73 0.93 -1.15 -32.16
C GLU A 73 -0.44 -1.39 -31.52
N LYS A 74 -0.76 -0.67 -30.43
CA LYS A 74 -2.07 -0.75 -29.79
C LYS A 74 -3.18 -0.27 -30.73
N ILE A 75 -2.99 0.85 -31.43
CA ILE A 75 -3.95 1.37 -32.40
C ILE A 75 -4.16 0.34 -33.52
N ARG A 76 -3.08 -0.17 -34.13
CA ARG A 76 -3.17 -1.19 -35.20
C ARG A 76 -3.95 -2.42 -34.77
N ARG A 77 -3.71 -2.94 -33.56
CA ARG A 77 -4.43 -4.11 -33.03
C ARG A 77 -5.91 -3.81 -32.80
N LEU A 78 -6.23 -2.66 -32.20
CA LEU A 78 -7.61 -2.23 -31.98
C LEU A 78 -8.37 -2.07 -33.31
N GLU A 79 -7.77 -1.40 -34.30
CA GLU A 79 -8.37 -1.20 -35.62
C GLU A 79 -8.56 -2.52 -36.37
N SER A 80 -7.63 -3.47 -36.24
CA SER A 80 -7.77 -4.83 -36.82
C SER A 80 -8.94 -5.62 -36.22
N GLU A 81 -9.42 -5.22 -35.03
CA GLU A 81 -10.60 -5.78 -34.37
C GLU A 81 -11.87 -4.96 -34.63
N GLY A 82 -11.81 -3.92 -35.48
CA GLY A 82 -12.95 -3.09 -35.86
C GLY A 82 -13.16 -1.85 -35.00
N ILE A 83 -12.27 -1.55 -34.05
CA ILE A 83 -12.36 -0.34 -33.21
C ILE A 83 -11.90 0.89 -34.01
N ARG A 84 -12.79 1.85 -34.20
CA ARG A 84 -12.49 3.09 -34.94
C ARG A 84 -11.82 4.11 -34.03
N ILE A 85 -10.63 4.59 -34.41
CA ILE A 85 -9.86 5.58 -33.64
C ILE A 85 -9.66 6.84 -34.48
N LYS A 86 -9.84 8.02 -33.87
CA LYS A 86 -9.54 9.32 -34.52
C LYS A 86 -8.97 10.27 -33.48
N ASN A 87 -7.85 10.92 -33.81
CA ASN A 87 -7.14 11.84 -32.92
C ASN A 87 -6.80 11.21 -31.55
N GLY A 88 -6.36 9.93 -31.55
CA GLY A 88 -5.99 9.22 -30.33
C GLY A 88 -7.17 8.82 -29.42
N LYS A 89 -8.41 8.88 -29.92
CA LYS A 89 -9.62 8.57 -29.17
C LYS A 89 -10.54 7.62 -29.93
N ILE A 90 -11.17 6.68 -29.22
CA ILE A 90 -12.15 5.74 -29.78
C ILE A 90 -13.44 6.49 -30.15
N ARG A 91 -13.95 6.23 -31.36
CA ARG A 91 -15.27 6.69 -31.81
C ARG A 91 -16.35 5.73 -31.32
N GLU A 92 -17.54 6.25 -31.04
CA GLU A 92 -18.67 5.42 -30.57
C GLU A 92 -18.26 4.59 -29.34
N PHE A 93 -17.47 5.19 -28.43
CA PHE A 93 -16.82 4.49 -27.33
C PHE A 93 -17.80 3.72 -26.42
N GLU A 94 -18.97 4.29 -26.17
CA GLU A 94 -20.00 3.65 -25.36
C GLU A 94 -20.58 2.39 -26.02
N ASP A 95 -20.50 2.26 -27.35
CA ASP A 95 -21.02 1.11 -28.09
C ASP A 95 -20.06 -0.09 -28.05
N VAL A 96 -18.78 0.16 -27.74
CA VAL A 96 -17.71 -0.86 -27.73
C VAL A 96 -17.15 -1.12 -26.33
N ILE A 97 -17.74 -0.52 -25.29
CA ILE A 97 -17.25 -0.70 -23.91
C ILE A 97 -17.75 -2.00 -23.28
N PHE A 98 -16.82 -2.83 -22.82
CA PHE A 98 -17.08 -4.04 -22.06
C PHE A 98 -16.95 -3.79 -20.55
N LYS A 99 -18.01 -4.10 -19.79
CA LYS A 99 -18.07 -3.98 -18.32
C LYS A 99 -18.58 -5.24 -17.61
N ASP A 100 -19.09 -6.22 -18.35
CA ASP A 100 -19.75 -7.42 -17.81
C ASP A 100 -18.72 -8.50 -17.44
N PHE A 101 -17.86 -8.20 -16.48
CA PHE A 101 -16.83 -9.12 -16.01
C PHE A 101 -17.40 -10.17 -15.04
N GLU A 102 -17.01 -11.42 -15.23
CA GLU A 102 -17.17 -12.49 -14.24
C GLU A 102 -16.06 -12.42 -13.19
N THR A 103 -16.44 -12.21 -11.93
CA THR A 103 -15.49 -11.95 -10.85
C THR A 103 -16.09 -12.28 -9.48
N TRP A 104 -15.22 -12.68 -8.55
CA TRP A 104 -15.58 -12.86 -7.14
C TRP A 104 -15.28 -11.60 -6.30
N TYR A 105 -14.87 -10.50 -6.94
CA TYR A 105 -14.55 -9.20 -6.33
C TYR A 105 -13.45 -9.26 -5.24
N PRO A 106 -12.20 -9.63 -5.59
CA PRO A 106 -11.09 -9.80 -4.64
C PRO A 106 -10.89 -8.67 -3.63
N LEU A 107 -10.90 -7.42 -4.09
CA LEU A 107 -10.70 -6.25 -3.24
C LEU A 107 -11.89 -6.01 -2.31
N ARG A 108 -13.11 -6.37 -2.73
CA ARG A 108 -14.28 -6.32 -1.85
C ARG A 108 -14.10 -7.26 -0.66
N LYS A 109 -13.58 -8.48 -0.89
CA LYS A 109 -13.24 -9.43 0.18
C LYS A 109 -12.14 -8.93 1.10
N LEU A 110 -11.10 -8.29 0.54
CA LEU A 110 -10.09 -7.64 1.38
C LEU A 110 -10.67 -6.51 2.22
N ARG A 111 -11.62 -5.75 1.69
CA ARG A 111 -12.30 -4.66 2.40
C ARG A 111 -13.19 -5.19 3.53
N GLU A 112 -13.92 -6.28 3.30
CA GLU A 112 -14.67 -7.01 4.33
C GLU A 112 -13.74 -7.44 5.48
N GLU A 113 -12.56 -7.98 5.16
CA GLU A 113 -11.55 -8.35 6.15
C GLU A 113 -10.99 -7.13 6.90
N GLN A 114 -10.77 -6.00 6.22
CA GLN A 114 -10.38 -4.76 6.90
C GLN A 114 -11.45 -4.32 7.90
N SER A 115 -12.73 -4.35 7.53
CA SER A 115 -13.83 -4.02 8.45
C SER A 115 -13.87 -4.97 9.65
N ARG A 116 -13.67 -6.27 9.43
CA ARG A 116 -13.63 -7.28 10.49
C ARG A 116 -12.49 -7.03 11.47
N LEU A 117 -11.29 -6.73 10.98
CA LEU A 117 -10.12 -6.44 11.80
C LEU A 117 -10.19 -5.08 12.48
N ALA A 118 -10.81 -4.08 11.85
CA ALA A 118 -11.00 -2.75 12.42
C ALA A 118 -11.76 -2.80 13.75
N ASN A 119 -12.77 -3.69 13.85
CA ASN A 119 -13.54 -3.91 15.07
C ASN A 119 -12.73 -4.48 16.24
N LYS A 120 -11.51 -4.98 15.98
CA LYS A 120 -10.60 -5.49 17.01
C LYS A 120 -9.60 -4.43 17.49
N VAL A 121 -9.56 -3.25 16.88
CA VAL A 121 -8.62 -2.21 17.26
C VAL A 121 -8.98 -1.66 18.64
N LYS A 122 -8.05 -1.75 19.59
CA LYS A 122 -8.14 -1.13 20.91
C LYS A 122 -7.37 0.20 20.91
N MET A 123 -7.98 1.25 21.47
CA MET A 123 -7.38 2.59 21.58
C MET A 123 -7.04 2.96 23.04
N GLU A 124 -6.79 1.94 23.86
CA GLU A 124 -6.48 2.06 25.28
C GLU A 124 -5.09 1.49 25.53
N ASP A 125 -4.40 2.01 26.53
CA ASP A 125 -3.11 1.51 26.97
C ASP A 125 -3.35 0.29 27.87
N ASP A 126 -3.07 -0.91 27.37
CA ASP A 126 -3.24 -2.19 28.09
C ASP A 126 -1.90 -2.96 28.19
N PHE A 127 -0.82 -2.22 28.45
CA PHE A 127 0.55 -2.71 28.63
C PHE A 127 1.20 -2.12 29.89
N GLU A 128 2.18 -2.82 30.46
CA GLU A 128 2.87 -2.40 31.69
C GLU A 128 4.01 -1.41 31.41
N GLU A 129 5.18 -1.90 31.00
CA GLU A 129 6.36 -1.09 30.68
C GLU A 129 6.81 -1.35 29.23
N ILE A 130 7.01 -0.29 28.45
CA ILE A 130 7.63 -0.37 27.13
C ILE A 130 9.14 -0.20 27.29
N ARG A 131 9.90 -1.25 27.00
CA ARG A 131 11.37 -1.22 26.98
C ARG A 131 11.92 -1.25 25.56
N TYR A 132 11.44 -2.17 24.73
CA TYR A 132 11.93 -2.38 23.37
C TYR A 132 10.96 -1.81 22.35
N VAL A 133 11.44 -0.85 21.57
CA VAL A 133 10.65 -0.22 20.52
C VAL A 133 11.22 -0.57 19.16
N ALA A 134 10.36 -1.09 18.28
CA ALA A 134 10.70 -1.38 16.90
C ALA A 134 10.25 -0.25 15.95
N GLY A 135 11.04 -0.02 14.90
CA GLY A 135 10.62 0.73 13.72
C GLY A 135 10.72 -0.15 12.49
N PHE A 136 9.70 -0.12 11.64
CA PHE A 136 9.66 -0.87 10.38
C PHE A 136 9.54 0.07 9.17
N ASP A 137 10.26 -0.28 8.10
CA ASP A 137 10.09 0.32 6.78
C ASP A 137 10.17 -0.77 5.70
N ALA A 138 9.49 -0.52 4.58
CA ALA A 138 9.54 -1.36 3.38
C ALA A 138 9.81 -0.54 2.13
N GLY A 139 10.58 -1.11 1.22
CA GLY A 139 10.92 -0.51 -0.06
C GLY A 139 10.85 -1.52 -1.19
N TYR A 140 10.94 -1.02 -2.42
CA TYR A 140 10.85 -1.81 -3.63
C TYR A 140 12.05 -1.52 -4.52
N SER A 141 12.57 -2.57 -5.17
CA SER A 141 13.69 -2.46 -6.10
C SER A 141 13.34 -1.56 -7.28
N LYS A 142 14.32 -0.78 -7.73
CA LYS A 142 14.20 0.00 -8.98
C LYS A 142 14.27 -0.88 -10.23
N ALA A 143 14.92 -2.05 -10.14
CA ALA A 143 15.08 -2.97 -11.26
C ALA A 143 13.89 -3.93 -11.40
N ASN A 144 13.38 -4.45 -10.28
CA ASN A 144 12.20 -5.31 -10.26
C ASN A 144 11.16 -4.76 -9.28
N PRO A 145 10.06 -4.15 -9.75
CA PRO A 145 9.10 -3.50 -8.87
C PRO A 145 8.28 -4.48 -8.01
N LEU A 146 8.39 -5.79 -8.25
CA LEU A 146 7.82 -6.85 -7.39
C LEU A 146 8.77 -7.25 -6.26
N LYS A 147 10.07 -6.97 -6.36
CA LYS A 147 11.03 -7.28 -5.30
C LYS A 147 10.97 -6.22 -4.20
N SER A 148 10.56 -6.62 -3.01
CA SER A 148 10.49 -5.77 -1.82
C SER A 148 11.65 -6.08 -0.86
N TYR A 149 12.14 -5.04 -0.20
CA TYR A 149 13.09 -5.11 0.91
C TYR A 149 12.41 -4.55 2.15
N GLY A 150 12.47 -5.27 3.26
CA GLY A 150 12.00 -4.79 4.56
C GLY A 150 13.15 -4.68 5.53
N ALA A 151 13.05 -3.71 6.45
CA ALA A 151 13.94 -3.64 7.60
C ALA A 151 13.14 -3.35 8.86
N ILE A 152 13.51 -4.00 9.95
CA ILE A 152 13.02 -3.71 11.29
C ILE A 152 14.22 -3.41 12.20
N VAL A 153 14.11 -2.36 13.00
CA VAL A 153 15.16 -1.89 13.92
C VAL A 153 14.58 -1.80 15.31
N ILE A 154 15.20 -2.47 16.28
CA ILE A 154 14.80 -2.46 17.69
C ILE A 154 15.74 -1.55 18.48
N MET A 155 15.15 -0.67 19.28
CA MET A 155 15.84 0.20 20.22
C MET A 155 15.43 -0.11 21.66
N ASP A 156 16.39 -0.09 22.58
CA ASP A 156 16.13 -0.09 24.02
C ASP A 156 15.86 1.35 24.47
N LEU A 157 14.66 1.62 24.99
CA LEU A 157 14.24 2.96 25.42
C LEU A 157 14.94 3.47 26.69
N LYS A 158 15.51 2.58 27.52
CA LYS A 158 16.26 2.98 28.71
C LYS A 158 17.63 3.51 28.31
N LYS A 159 18.28 2.83 27.37
CA LYS A 159 19.61 3.20 26.87
C LYS A 159 19.58 4.17 25.68
N MET A 160 18.46 4.26 24.97
CA MET A 160 18.30 4.98 23.71
C MET A 160 19.27 4.49 22.61
N GLU A 161 19.51 3.18 22.58
CA GLU A 161 20.47 2.52 21.68
C GLU A 161 19.78 1.45 20.83
N VAL A 162 20.32 1.21 19.64
CA VAL A 162 19.88 0.11 18.77
C VAL A 162 20.41 -1.20 19.33
N VAL A 163 19.52 -2.16 19.53
CA VAL A 163 19.88 -3.50 20.04
C VAL A 163 19.81 -4.58 18.96
N GLU A 164 18.99 -4.39 17.93
CA GLU A 164 18.83 -5.37 16.86
C GLU A 164 18.40 -4.70 15.54
N LYS A 165 18.87 -5.27 14.43
CA LYS A 165 18.45 -4.89 13.07
C LYS A 165 18.26 -6.17 12.27
N VAL A 166 17.10 -6.31 11.62
CA VAL A 166 16.81 -7.43 10.74
C VAL A 166 16.34 -6.92 9.39
N VAL A 167 16.83 -7.56 8.33
CA VAL A 167 16.45 -7.27 6.95
C VAL A 167 15.97 -8.54 6.27
N ALA A 168 15.07 -8.38 5.31
CA ALA A 168 14.65 -9.47 4.45
C ALA A 168 14.30 -8.93 3.05
N GLU A 169 14.22 -9.84 2.09
CA GLU A 169 13.66 -9.57 0.78
C GLU A 169 12.53 -10.54 0.45
N LYS A 170 11.57 -10.09 -0.34
CA LYS A 170 10.41 -10.90 -0.74
C LYS A 170 9.80 -10.41 -2.03
N VAL A 171 9.29 -11.33 -2.84
CA VAL A 171 8.47 -10.99 -4.01
C VAL A 171 7.05 -10.67 -3.54
N ILE A 172 6.57 -9.47 -3.88
CA ILE A 172 5.26 -8.93 -3.54
C ILE A 172 4.50 -8.66 -4.83
N LYS A 173 3.42 -9.40 -5.04
CA LYS A 173 2.55 -9.27 -6.22
C LYS A 173 1.36 -8.34 -6.01
N PHE A 174 1.18 -7.81 -4.80
CA PHE A 174 0.16 -6.81 -4.50
C PHE A 174 0.72 -5.39 -4.70
N PRO A 175 0.26 -4.64 -5.70
CA PRO A 175 0.76 -3.30 -5.99
C PRO A 175 0.28 -2.26 -4.99
N TYR A 176 0.79 -1.03 -5.08
CA TYR A 176 0.26 0.06 -4.28
C TYR A 176 -1.18 0.39 -4.70
N VAL A 177 -2.12 0.10 -3.80
CA VAL A 177 -3.50 0.58 -3.87
C VAL A 177 -3.73 1.43 -2.60
N PRO A 178 -4.11 2.71 -2.72
CA PRO A 178 -4.41 3.54 -1.55
C PRO A 178 -5.42 2.82 -0.64
N THR A 179 -5.23 2.89 0.68
CA THR A 179 -6.04 2.18 1.70
C THR A 179 -5.85 0.65 1.82
N TYR A 180 -5.03 0.03 0.95
CA TYR A 180 -4.69 -1.41 1.01
C TYR A 180 -3.20 -1.65 1.30
N LEU A 181 -2.46 -0.65 1.79
CA LEU A 181 -0.99 -0.71 1.99
C LEU A 181 -0.56 -1.93 2.83
N ALA A 182 -1.35 -2.29 3.85
CA ALA A 182 -1.07 -3.44 4.69
C ALA A 182 -0.99 -4.75 3.88
N PHE A 183 -1.88 -4.97 2.90
CA PHE A 183 -1.83 -6.18 2.06
C PHE A 183 -0.58 -6.23 1.18
N ARG A 184 0.03 -5.08 0.91
CA ARG A 184 1.29 -4.98 0.19
C ARG A 184 2.51 -5.23 1.09
N GLU A 185 2.55 -4.67 2.29
CA GLU A 185 3.76 -4.64 3.12
C GLU A 185 3.78 -5.65 4.29
N LEU A 186 2.62 -6.15 4.71
CA LEU A 186 2.54 -7.16 5.77
C LEU A 186 3.38 -8.42 5.47
N PRO A 187 3.46 -8.98 4.24
CA PRO A 187 4.25 -10.19 3.99
C PRO A 187 5.74 -10.03 4.24
N ILE A 188 6.29 -8.84 3.94
CA ILE A 188 7.71 -8.54 4.16
C ILE A 188 7.94 -8.12 5.61
N PHE A 189 6.98 -7.44 6.25
CA PHE A 189 7.00 -7.21 7.69
C PHE A 189 7.09 -8.53 8.48
N LEU A 190 6.21 -9.51 8.18
CA LEU A 190 6.23 -10.81 8.86
C LEU A 190 7.54 -11.56 8.61
N GLU A 191 8.16 -11.38 7.45
CA GLU A 191 9.45 -11.97 7.11
C GLU A 191 10.59 -11.43 7.98
N VAL A 192 10.61 -10.12 8.25
CA VAL A 192 11.61 -9.55 9.17
C VAL A 192 11.27 -9.83 10.63
N TYR A 193 9.99 -9.83 10.99
CA TYR A 193 9.54 -10.03 12.37
C TYR A 193 9.83 -11.46 12.88
N LYS A 194 9.69 -12.48 12.00
CA LYS A 194 9.97 -13.88 12.38
C LYS A 194 11.43 -14.12 12.75
N ASN A 195 12.33 -13.30 12.21
CA ASN A 195 13.79 -13.42 12.36
C ASN A 195 14.34 -12.57 13.52
N LEU A 196 13.46 -11.94 14.30
CA LEU A 196 13.84 -11.17 15.49
C LEU A 196 14.17 -12.10 16.67
N ASN A 197 15.31 -11.85 17.31
CA ASN A 197 15.69 -12.46 18.58
C ASN A 197 15.04 -11.72 19.76
N THR A 198 14.96 -10.40 19.69
CA THR A 198 14.33 -9.53 20.69
C THR A 198 12.90 -9.23 20.27
N LYS A 199 11.92 -9.47 21.14
CA LYS A 199 10.53 -9.08 20.88
C LYS A 199 10.31 -7.61 21.28
N PRO A 200 9.80 -6.76 20.37
CA PRO A 200 9.47 -5.38 20.72
C PRO A 200 8.16 -5.32 21.52
N ASP A 201 8.10 -4.43 22.49
CA ASP A 201 6.90 -4.11 23.27
C ASP A 201 6.00 -3.12 22.52
N LEU A 202 6.59 -2.31 21.63
CA LEU A 202 5.90 -1.30 20.82
C LEU A 202 6.50 -1.24 19.42
N LEU A 203 5.65 -1.18 18.39
CA LEU A 203 6.07 -1.06 17.00
C LEU A 203 5.58 0.26 16.37
N LEU A 204 6.51 1.02 15.80
CA LEU A 204 6.22 2.20 14.98
C LEU A 204 6.35 1.84 13.49
N VAL A 205 5.39 2.30 12.69
CA VAL A 205 5.33 2.04 11.25
C VAL A 205 5.28 3.36 10.47
N ASP A 206 6.01 3.46 9.36
CA ASP A 206 5.88 4.57 8.39
C ASP A 206 4.57 4.42 7.60
N GLY A 207 3.47 4.80 8.25
CA GLY A 207 2.12 4.63 7.73
C GLY A 207 1.09 5.07 8.74
N ASN A 208 -0.19 4.86 8.43
CA ASN A 208 -1.28 5.23 9.32
C ASN A 208 -1.72 4.03 10.19
N GLY A 209 -2.24 4.33 11.37
CA GLY A 209 -3.07 3.45 12.18
C GLY A 209 -4.56 3.72 11.91
N ILE A 210 -5.30 4.19 12.92
CA ILE A 210 -6.73 4.51 12.80
C ILE A 210 -7.02 5.71 11.89
N LEU A 211 -6.02 6.50 11.50
CA LEU A 211 -6.15 7.56 10.48
C LEU A 211 -6.30 6.95 9.09
N HIS A 212 -7.43 6.30 8.88
CA HIS A 212 -7.77 5.47 7.74
C HIS A 212 -9.29 5.42 7.57
N PRO A 213 -9.87 5.31 6.35
CA PRO A 213 -11.32 5.35 6.18
C PRO A 213 -12.08 4.24 6.93
N LEU A 214 -11.41 3.11 7.14
CA LEU A 214 -11.91 1.96 7.92
C LEU A 214 -11.28 1.86 9.31
N LYS A 215 -10.58 2.89 9.79
CA LYS A 215 -9.82 2.86 11.05
C LYS A 215 -8.82 1.68 11.16
N LEU A 216 -8.34 1.19 10.02
CA LEU A 216 -7.40 0.07 9.91
C LEU A 216 -6.31 0.33 8.86
N GLY A 217 -5.45 1.30 9.15
CA GLY A 217 -4.19 1.47 8.42
C GLY A 217 -3.19 0.35 8.73
N ILE A 218 -2.00 0.40 8.11
CA ILE A 218 -0.97 -0.65 8.28
C ILE A 218 -0.55 -0.87 9.74
N ALA A 219 -0.43 0.19 10.54
CA ALA A 219 -0.05 0.05 11.94
C ALA A 219 -1.13 -0.70 12.75
N SER A 220 -2.40 -0.35 12.55
CA SER A 220 -3.54 -1.04 13.17
C SER A 220 -3.66 -2.49 12.68
N HIS A 221 -3.46 -2.72 11.39
CA HIS A 221 -3.54 -4.05 10.79
C HIS A 221 -2.47 -4.97 11.38
N ILE A 222 -1.21 -4.54 11.41
CA ILE A 222 -0.11 -5.30 12.03
C ILE A 222 -0.40 -5.51 13.52
N GLY A 223 -0.81 -4.46 14.23
CA GLY A 223 -1.06 -4.51 15.67
C GLY A 223 -2.13 -5.53 16.04
N VAL A 224 -3.24 -5.58 15.30
CA VAL A 224 -4.30 -6.58 15.50
C VAL A 224 -3.82 -8.00 15.17
N ILE A 225 -2.99 -8.17 14.14
CA ILE A 225 -2.47 -9.50 13.75
C ILE A 225 -1.50 -10.05 14.79
N LEU A 226 -0.64 -9.20 15.34
CA LEU A 226 0.36 -9.59 16.33
C LEU A 226 -0.12 -9.41 17.78
N ASP A 227 -1.34 -8.91 17.98
CA ASP A 227 -1.90 -8.52 19.28
C ASP A 227 -0.93 -7.67 20.11
N MET A 228 -0.32 -6.64 19.49
CA MET A 228 0.72 -5.82 20.12
C MET A 228 0.45 -4.31 19.98
N PRO A 229 1.00 -3.48 20.89
CA PRO A 229 0.98 -2.04 20.77
C PRO A 229 1.64 -1.55 19.47
N THR A 230 0.91 -0.73 18.69
CA THR A 230 1.43 -0.17 17.44
C THR A 230 1.06 1.30 17.26
N ILE A 231 1.95 2.06 16.61
CA ILE A 231 1.73 3.46 16.25
C ILE A 231 2.02 3.65 14.75
N GLY A 232 1.13 4.36 14.07
CA GLY A 232 1.40 4.88 12.73
C GLY A 232 1.97 6.30 12.78
N ALA A 233 3.10 6.52 12.10
CA ALA A 233 3.70 7.84 11.91
C ALA A 233 3.87 8.14 10.41
N ALA A 234 2.87 8.78 9.80
CA ALA A 234 2.85 9.02 8.36
C ALA A 234 3.48 10.37 7.96
N LYS A 235 4.16 10.40 6.82
CA LYS A 235 4.78 11.61 6.24
C LYS A 235 3.81 12.52 5.47
N LYS A 236 2.61 12.01 5.15
CA LYS A 236 1.55 12.70 4.40
C LYS A 236 0.20 12.44 5.08
N LEU A 237 -0.66 13.46 5.06
CA LEU A 237 -2.02 13.33 5.56
C LEU A 237 -2.82 12.45 4.60
N LEU A 238 -3.36 11.33 5.08
CA LEU A 238 -4.17 10.42 4.25
C LEU A 238 -5.57 10.99 4.00
N LEU A 239 -6.17 11.56 5.04
CA LEU A 239 -7.55 12.05 5.05
C LEU A 239 -7.80 12.94 6.27
N GLY A 240 -8.94 13.62 6.27
CA GLY A 240 -9.37 14.47 7.36
C GLY A 240 -8.82 15.89 7.27
N GLU A 241 -9.23 16.70 8.24
CA GLU A 241 -8.85 18.10 8.38
C GLU A 241 -8.11 18.31 9.69
N ILE A 242 -7.18 19.26 9.69
CA ILE A 242 -6.39 19.60 10.87
C ILE A 242 -7.15 20.66 11.66
N ASP A 243 -7.45 20.35 12.92
CA ASP A 243 -8.11 21.21 13.89
C ASP A 243 -7.20 21.32 15.12
N GLY A 244 -6.43 22.41 15.20
CA GLY A 244 -5.35 22.56 16.17
C GLY A 244 -4.26 21.50 15.98
N ASP A 245 -4.05 20.66 17.00
CA ASP A 245 -3.12 19.54 16.95
C ASP A 245 -3.81 18.21 16.58
N ARG A 246 -5.12 18.20 16.33
CA ARG A 246 -5.94 17.02 16.05
C ARG A 246 -6.25 16.89 14.57
N ILE A 247 -6.46 15.65 14.13
CA ILE A 247 -6.91 15.33 12.78
C ILE A 247 -8.30 14.73 12.88
N ARG A 248 -9.28 15.42 12.30
CA ARG A 248 -10.69 15.02 12.35
C ARG A 248 -11.17 14.49 11.00
N TYR A 249 -11.95 13.42 11.05
CA TYR A 249 -12.63 12.91 9.87
C TYR A 249 -13.99 12.35 10.27
N ARG A 250 -15.06 12.83 9.63
CA ARG A 250 -16.45 12.45 9.95
C ARG A 250 -16.80 12.58 11.44
N GLY A 251 -16.31 13.64 12.09
CA GLY A 251 -16.54 13.91 13.51
C GLY A 251 -15.54 13.26 14.48
N ASP A 252 -14.90 12.17 14.07
CA ASP A 252 -13.94 11.43 14.90
C ASP A 252 -12.54 12.06 14.87
N VAL A 253 -11.85 12.06 16.01
CA VAL A 253 -10.41 12.38 16.08
C VAL A 253 -9.62 11.11 15.81
N LEU A 254 -8.94 11.05 14.66
CA LEU A 254 -8.22 9.85 14.20
C LEU A 254 -6.70 9.96 14.32
N GLY A 255 -6.18 11.13 14.67
CA GLY A 255 -4.76 11.33 14.82
C GLY A 255 -4.43 12.70 15.36
N LYS A 256 -3.13 12.95 15.48
CA LYS A 256 -2.55 14.22 15.86
C LYS A 256 -1.44 14.62 14.89
N VAL A 257 -1.26 15.92 14.72
CA VAL A 257 -0.15 16.48 13.94
C VAL A 257 1.03 16.73 14.87
N LEU A 258 2.21 16.23 14.51
CA LEU A 258 3.45 16.44 15.27
C LEU A 258 4.47 17.21 14.42
N TYR A 259 4.96 18.32 14.96
CA TYR A 259 6.01 19.14 14.37
C TYR A 259 7.34 18.94 15.12
N SER A 260 8.11 17.93 14.71
CA SER A 260 9.50 17.73 15.16
C SER A 260 10.53 18.36 14.21
N SER A 261 10.06 19.02 13.15
CA SER A 261 10.81 19.76 12.14
C SER A 261 9.86 20.72 11.40
N SER A 262 10.33 21.41 10.35
CA SER A 262 9.50 22.32 9.55
C SER A 262 8.36 21.61 8.81
N LYS A 263 8.51 20.33 8.48
CA LYS A 263 7.47 19.49 7.88
C LYS A 263 6.88 18.56 8.95
N PRO A 264 5.54 18.52 9.12
CA PRO A 264 4.92 17.69 10.13
C PRO A 264 4.98 16.19 9.77
N ILE A 265 4.68 15.36 10.75
CA ILE A 265 4.20 13.99 10.59
C ILE A 265 2.82 13.85 11.23
N TYR A 266 2.08 12.84 10.79
CA TYR A 266 0.71 12.57 11.21
C TYR A 266 0.72 11.28 12.02
N VAL A 267 0.49 11.42 13.32
CA VAL A 267 0.57 10.33 14.29
C VAL A 267 -0.83 9.80 14.53
N SER A 268 -0.99 8.48 14.48
CA SER A 268 -2.27 7.82 14.77
C SER A 268 -2.05 6.52 15.53
N PRO A 269 -2.88 6.23 16.56
CA PRO A 269 -2.87 4.93 17.23
C PRO A 269 -3.05 3.80 16.23
N GLY A 270 -2.29 2.73 16.40
CA GLY A 270 -2.47 1.50 15.64
C GLY A 270 -3.41 0.55 16.37
N HIS A 271 -2.94 -0.06 17.44
CA HIS A 271 -3.64 -1.03 18.28
C HIS A 271 -3.05 -0.99 19.70
N ARG A 272 -3.86 -1.26 20.73
CA ARG A 272 -3.42 -1.38 22.14
C ARG A 272 -2.61 -0.18 22.62
N ILE A 273 -2.98 1.02 22.18
CA ILE A 273 -2.35 2.27 22.61
C ILE A 273 -3.33 3.43 22.45
N SER A 274 -3.32 4.35 23.42
CA SER A 274 -4.15 5.55 23.38
C SER A 274 -3.57 6.64 22.48
N MET A 275 -4.41 7.60 22.08
CA MET A 275 -3.98 8.76 21.27
C MET A 275 -2.86 9.56 21.93
N ASN A 276 -2.98 9.81 23.23
CA ASN A 276 -2.01 10.59 23.98
C ASN A 276 -0.69 9.83 24.10
N THR A 277 -0.74 8.56 24.46
CA THR A 277 0.46 7.73 24.63
C THR A 277 1.17 7.52 23.30
N ALA A 278 0.44 7.27 22.20
CA ALA A 278 1.01 7.19 20.86
C ALA A 278 1.74 8.48 20.46
N PHE A 279 1.16 9.65 20.77
CA PHE A 279 1.76 10.94 20.49
C PHE A 279 3.04 11.18 21.30
N GLU A 280 3.02 10.91 22.61
CA GLU A 280 4.18 11.11 23.48
C GLU A 280 5.34 10.18 23.16
N PHE A 281 5.08 8.88 22.90
CA PHE A 281 6.13 7.96 22.44
C PHE A 281 6.74 8.42 21.12
N THR A 282 5.92 8.82 20.15
CA THR A 282 6.41 9.32 18.86
C THR A 282 7.27 10.56 19.04
N LYS A 283 6.81 11.53 19.84
CA LYS A 283 7.54 12.76 20.15
C LYS A 283 8.89 12.47 20.82
N LYS A 284 8.93 11.58 21.82
CA LYS A 284 10.15 11.15 22.51
C LYS A 284 11.17 10.52 21.57
N LEU A 285 10.70 9.77 20.57
CA LEU A 285 11.54 9.06 19.60
C LEU A 285 11.98 9.93 18.42
N CYS A 286 11.38 11.09 18.22
CA CYS A 286 11.77 12.04 17.17
C CYS A 286 13.01 12.85 17.58
N ARG A 287 14.20 12.41 17.17
CA ARG A 287 15.41 13.26 17.20
C ARG A 287 15.46 14.24 16.03
N TYR A 288 14.79 13.88 14.93
CA TYR A 288 14.60 14.69 13.73
C TYR A 288 13.10 14.73 13.38
N ARG A 289 12.76 14.88 12.09
CA ARG A 289 11.37 14.83 11.62
C ARG A 289 10.66 13.48 11.91
N ILE A 290 11.37 12.37 11.76
CA ILE A 290 10.82 11.00 11.81
C ILE A 290 11.35 10.29 13.05
N PRO A 291 10.56 9.45 13.73
CA PRO A 291 11.03 8.64 14.85
C PRO A 291 12.27 7.84 14.49
N GLU A 292 13.24 7.81 15.40
CA GLU A 292 14.56 7.23 15.17
C GLU A 292 14.51 5.76 14.69
N PRO A 293 13.68 4.85 15.27
CA PRO A 293 13.57 3.48 14.77
C PRO A 293 13.12 3.40 13.31
N ILE A 294 12.11 4.18 12.91
CA ILE A 294 11.61 4.24 11.52
C ILE A 294 12.70 4.82 10.61
N ARG A 295 13.35 5.91 11.02
CA ARG A 295 14.39 6.57 10.24
C ARG A 295 15.55 5.63 9.92
N LEU A 296 15.96 4.81 10.90
CA LEU A 296 17.02 3.82 10.75
C LEU A 296 16.59 2.68 9.81
N ALA A 297 15.38 2.14 9.98
CA ALA A 297 14.83 1.15 9.05
C ALA A 297 14.79 1.68 7.61
N HIS A 298 14.36 2.93 7.43
CA HIS A 298 14.31 3.58 6.12
C HIS A 298 15.67 3.73 5.45
N SER A 299 16.71 4.04 6.23
CA SER A 299 18.08 4.11 5.74
C SER A 299 18.56 2.77 5.19
N ILE A 300 18.31 1.68 5.93
CA ILE A 300 18.69 0.31 5.56
C ILE A 300 17.96 -0.13 4.28
N VAL A 301 16.66 0.11 4.20
CA VAL A 301 15.85 -0.19 3.01
C VAL A 301 16.32 0.61 1.80
N SER A 302 16.64 1.89 1.98
CA SER A 302 17.10 2.77 0.89
C SER A 302 18.42 2.32 0.29
N GLN A 303 19.34 1.78 1.10
CA GLN A 303 20.58 1.17 0.65
C GLN A 303 20.30 -0.13 -0.11
N SER A 304 19.46 -1.00 0.46
CA SER A 304 19.13 -2.32 -0.11
C SER A 304 18.47 -2.22 -1.49
N ARG A 305 17.49 -1.31 -1.68
CA ARG A 305 16.79 -1.14 -2.96
C ARG A 305 17.64 -0.50 -4.08
N SER A 306 18.77 0.11 -3.70
CA SER A 306 19.67 0.81 -4.63
C SER A 306 20.83 -0.08 -5.06
N SER A 307 21.14 -1.13 -4.28
CA SER A 307 22.06 -2.17 -4.71
C SER A 307 21.50 -2.81 -5.99
N ARG A 308 22.21 -2.63 -7.10
CA ARG A 308 22.04 -3.53 -8.25
C ARG A 308 22.51 -4.86 -7.72
N SER A 309 21.60 -5.76 -7.40
CA SER A 309 21.97 -7.17 -7.27
C SER A 309 22.57 -7.56 -8.62
N SER A 310 23.90 -7.59 -8.66
CA SER A 310 24.71 -8.27 -9.65
C SER A 310 24.35 -9.75 -9.53
N ASP A 311 23.30 -10.15 -10.21
CA ASP A 311 22.94 -11.53 -10.52
C ASP A 311 21.67 -11.47 -11.36
N LEU A 312 21.87 -11.42 -12.68
CA LEU A 312 21.11 -12.05 -13.76
C LEU A 312 21.74 -11.66 -15.09
#